data_AF-A0A4R3KLM8-F1
#
_entry.id   AF-A0A4R3KLM8-F1
#
_cell.length_a   1.000
_cell.length_b   1.000
_cell.length_c   1.000
_cell.angle_alpha   90.00
_cell.angle_beta   90.00
_cell.angle_gamma   90.00
#
_symmetry.space_group_name_H-M   'P 1'
#
loop_
_entity.id
_entity.type
_entity.pdbx_description
1 polymer ?
#
loop_
_entity_poly.entity_id
_entity_poly.type
_entity_poly.pdbx_seq_one_letter_code
_entity_poly.pdbx_strand_id
1 'polypeptide(L)'
;MVQITSITTLKTQSFTNDFGEYSYHNVKEHLMFGYDLKPMSDNRNLRFAKPEKALLDLLYLYPFYNSKAEMEELRLDEDYLAEDLDVDLLMQYGKRFQSKALWGRLVLMRKTYGL
;
A
#
# COMPACT_ATOMS: atom_id res chain seq x y z
N MET A 1 -2.05 -20.39 0.41
CA MET A 1 -3.33 -19.74 0.06
C MET A 1 -2.99 -18.36 -0.45
N VAL A 2 -3.49 -17.95 -1.61
CA VAL A 2 -3.24 -16.61 -2.17
C VAL A 2 -4.34 -15.68 -1.66
N GLN A 3 -3.94 -14.63 -0.95
CA GLN A 3 -4.85 -13.56 -0.51
C GLN A 3 -4.60 -12.33 -1.38
N ILE A 4 -5.66 -11.80 -1.97
CA ILE A 4 -5.63 -10.60 -2.81
C ILE A 4 -6.35 -9.48 -2.06
N THR A 5 -5.58 -8.50 -1.63
CA THR A 5 -6.11 -7.29 -0.98
C THR A 5 -6.32 -6.20 -2.02
N SER A 6 -7.56 -5.72 -2.14
CA SER A 6 -7.94 -4.63 -3.04
C SER A 6 -8.47 -3.45 -2.24
N ILE A 7 -8.15 -2.23 -2.69
CA ILE A 7 -8.65 -1.01 -2.07
C ILE A 7 -9.72 -0.38 -2.96
N THR A 8 -10.84 -0.01 -2.34
CA THR A 8 -12.01 0.51 -3.04
C THR A 8 -12.63 1.66 -2.26
N THR A 9 -13.40 2.50 -2.94
CA THR A 9 -14.24 3.52 -2.31
C THR A 9 -15.59 2.95 -1.86
N LEU A 10 -15.88 1.69 -2.20
CA LEU A 10 -17.09 0.95 -1.80
C LEU A 10 -16.90 0.24 -0.45
N LYS A 11 -17.97 -0.40 0.06
CA LYS A 11 -17.95 -1.08 1.37
C LYS A 11 -16.87 -2.15 1.46
N THR A 12 -16.25 -2.26 2.64
CA THR A 12 -15.34 -3.36 2.98
C THR A 12 -16.08 -4.69 2.92
N GLN A 13 -15.57 -5.65 2.14
CA GLN A 13 -16.17 -6.96 1.95
C GLN A 13 -15.09 -7.98 1.59
N SER A 14 -15.24 -9.22 2.06
CA SER A 14 -14.37 -10.33 1.67
C SER A 14 -15.16 -11.38 0.89
N PHE A 15 -14.50 -12.00 -0.08
CA PHE A 15 -15.04 -13.08 -0.90
C PHE A 15 -14.04 -14.21 -0.97
N THR A 16 -14.52 -15.45 -0.91
CA THR A 16 -13.70 -16.64 -1.08
C THR A 16 -14.24 -17.46 -2.24
N ASN A 17 -13.37 -17.87 -3.15
CA ASN A 17 -13.69 -18.77 -4.25
C ASN A 17 -12.54 -19.78 -4.48
N ASP A 18 -12.69 -20.65 -5.47
CA ASP A 18 -11.70 -21.68 -5.80
C ASP A 18 -10.31 -21.13 -6.19
N PHE A 19 -10.21 -19.84 -6.53
CA PHE A 19 -8.97 -19.16 -6.91
C PHE A 19 -8.25 -18.49 -5.73
N GLY A 20 -8.95 -18.24 -4.61
CA GLY A 20 -8.35 -17.64 -3.41
C GLY A 20 -9.31 -16.78 -2.60
N GLU A 21 -8.73 -16.01 -1.68
CA GLU A 21 -9.46 -15.04 -0.86
C GLU A 21 -9.22 -13.62 -1.37
N TYR A 22 -10.31 -12.89 -1.59
CA TYR A 22 -10.31 -11.51 -2.06
C TYR A 22 -10.85 -10.61 -0.96
N SER A 23 -10.00 -9.77 -0.40
CA SER A 23 -10.34 -8.84 0.67
C SER A 23 -10.41 -7.42 0.12
N TYR A 24 -11.58 -6.79 0.14
CA TYR A 24 -11.78 -5.41 -0.29
C TYR A 24 -11.84 -4.49 0.92
N HIS A 25 -10.98 -3.47 0.98
CA HIS A 25 -10.98 -2.47 2.05
C HIS A 25 -11.46 -1.13 1.55
N ASN A 26 -12.37 -0.52 2.32
CA ASN A 26 -12.82 0.85 2.05
C ASN A 26 -11.74 1.87 2.41
N VAL A 27 -11.46 2.78 1.48
CA VAL A 27 -10.74 4.04 1.75
C VAL A 27 -11.57 5.22 1.30
N LYS A 28 -11.27 6.39 1.87
CA LYS A 28 -11.91 7.64 1.46
C LYS A 28 -11.58 7.93 -0.01
N GLU A 29 -12.53 8.48 -0.75
CA GLU A 29 -12.38 8.75 -2.20
C GLU A 29 -11.15 9.61 -2.52
N HIS A 30 -10.83 10.59 -1.69
CA HIS A 30 -9.64 11.43 -1.87
C HIS A 30 -8.30 10.70 -1.67
N LEU A 31 -8.32 9.48 -1.12
CA LEU A 31 -7.18 8.58 -0.96
C LEU A 31 -7.05 7.59 -2.14
N MET A 32 -7.97 7.62 -3.11
CA MET A 32 -7.91 6.81 -4.32
C MET A 32 -7.07 7.51 -5.40
N PHE A 33 -5.75 7.46 -5.26
CA PHE A 33 -4.77 8.07 -6.19
C PHE A 33 -3.52 7.19 -6.31
N GLY A 34 -2.53 7.61 -7.11
CA GLY A 34 -1.23 6.92 -7.16
C GLY A 34 -1.32 5.53 -7.78
N TYR A 35 -2.18 5.38 -8.78
CA TYR A 35 -2.32 4.15 -9.57
C TYR A 35 -1.96 4.41 -11.03
N ASP A 36 -1.37 3.41 -11.67
CA ASP A 36 -1.13 3.37 -13.09
C ASP A 36 -2.19 2.51 -13.79
N LEU A 37 -2.46 2.84 -15.05
CA LEU A 37 -3.33 2.03 -15.90
C LEU A 37 -2.46 1.02 -16.65
N LYS A 38 -2.56 -0.26 -16.27
CA LYS A 38 -1.93 -1.34 -17.01
C LYS A 38 -2.92 -1.94 -18.01
N PRO A 39 -2.60 -1.93 -19.32
CA PRO A 39 -3.45 -2.56 -20.32
C PRO A 39 -3.39 -4.08 -20.17
N MET A 40 -4.55 -4.73 -20.16
CA MET A 40 -4.68 -6.19 -20.28
C MET A 40 -4.83 -6.60 -21.74
N SER A 41 -4.54 -7.87 -22.01
CA SER A 41 -4.68 -8.51 -23.32
C SER A 41 -6.09 -8.46 -23.92
N ASP A 42 -7.11 -8.11 -23.13
CA ASP A 42 -8.52 -8.02 -23.55
C ASP A 42 -9.05 -6.59 -23.67
N ASN A 43 -8.16 -5.60 -23.82
CA ASN A 43 -8.51 -4.18 -23.97
C ASN A 43 -9.10 -3.53 -22.71
N ARG A 44 -9.07 -4.20 -21.55
CA ARG A 44 -9.39 -3.59 -20.25
C ARG A 44 -8.15 -2.92 -19.66
N ASN A 45 -8.37 -1.81 -18.96
CA ASN A 45 -7.33 -1.14 -18.18
C ASN A 45 -7.52 -1.47 -16.70
N LEU A 46 -6.52 -2.11 -16.10
CA LEU A 46 -6.49 -2.32 -14.65
C LEU A 46 -5.81 -1.13 -13.98
N ARG A 47 -6.42 -0.64 -12.90
CA ARG A 47 -5.80 0.35 -12.01
C ARG A 47 -4.89 -0.39 -11.04
N PHE A 48 -3.59 -0.30 -11.27
CA PHE A 48 -2.59 -0.92 -10.43
C PHE A 48 -1.96 0.15 -9.52
N ALA A 49 -1.99 -0.03 -8.21
CA ALA A 49 -1.35 0.91 -7.30
C ALA A 49 0.16 0.94 -7.57
N LYS A 50 0.73 2.14 -7.59
CA LYS A 50 2.18 2.30 -7.59
C LYS A 50 2.78 1.75 -6.28
N PRO A 51 4.04 1.30 -6.28
CA PRO A 51 4.69 0.75 -5.08
C PRO A 51 4.58 1.69 -3.86
N GLU A 52 4.79 2.99 -4.07
CA GLU A 52 4.72 4.01 -3.03
C GLU A 52 3.32 4.09 -2.41
N LYS A 53 2.30 4.03 -3.27
CA LYS A 53 0.91 4.08 -2.83
C LYS A 53 0.53 2.79 -2.10
N ALA A 54 0.95 1.64 -2.61
CA ALA A 54 0.67 0.34 -2.02
C ALA A 54 1.25 0.23 -0.59
N LEU A 55 2.47 0.72 -0.37
CA LEU A 55 3.08 0.78 0.96
C LEU A 55 2.31 1.70 1.91
N LEU A 56 1.94 2.90 1.47
CA LEU A 56 1.15 3.81 2.31
C LEU A 56 -0.22 3.25 2.67
N ASP A 57 -0.86 2.58 1.71
CA ASP A 57 -2.14 1.91 1.91
C ASP A 57 -2.02 0.79 2.94
N LEU A 58 -0.97 -0.03 2.87
CA LEU A 58 -0.68 -1.06 3.85
C LEU A 58 -0.53 -0.45 5.26
N LEU A 59 0.32 0.56 5.41
CA LEU A 59 0.57 1.23 6.70
C LEU A 59 -0.64 2.00 7.24
N TYR A 60 -1.56 2.39 6.36
CA TYR A 60 -2.81 3.03 6.74
C TYR A 60 -3.85 2.01 7.23
N LEU A 61 -3.99 0.89 6.52
CA LEU A 61 -4.92 -0.19 6.87
C LEU A 61 -4.50 -0.94 8.13
N TYR A 62 -3.20 -1.08 8.35
CA TYR A 62 -2.63 -1.87 9.43
C TYR A 62 -1.90 -0.98 10.45
N PRO A 63 -2.64 -0.33 11.37
CA PRO A 63 -2.07 0.62 12.32
C PRO A 63 -1.12 -0.02 13.36
N PHE A 64 -1.06 -1.36 13.42
CA PHE A 64 -0.23 -2.12 14.34
C PHE A 64 1.26 -2.10 13.99
N TYR A 65 1.63 -1.78 12.73
CA TYR A 65 3.00 -1.50 12.34
C TYR A 65 3.47 -0.16 12.94
N ASN A 66 3.72 -0.15 14.25
CA ASN A 66 4.03 1.05 15.02
C ASN A 66 5.38 0.95 15.77
N SER A 67 6.09 -0.17 15.61
CA SER A 67 7.40 -0.41 16.21
C SER A 67 8.41 -0.87 15.16
N LYS A 68 9.71 -0.76 15.49
CA LYS A 68 10.78 -1.18 14.57
C LYS A 68 10.70 -2.67 14.26
N ALA A 69 10.46 -3.50 15.28
CA ALA A 69 10.35 -4.95 15.12
C ALA A 69 9.21 -5.35 14.18
N GLU A 70 8.04 -4.72 14.32
CA GLU A 70 6.90 -4.98 13.42
C GLU A 70 7.22 -4.55 11.97
N MET A 71 7.97 -3.46 11.79
CA MET A 71 8.41 -3.04 10.46
C MET A 71 9.42 -4.03 9.86
N GLU A 72 10.33 -4.60 10.64
CA GLU A 72 11.29 -5.61 10.18
C GLU A 72 10.58 -6.92 9.77
N GLU A 73 9.50 -7.30 10.48
CA GLU A 73 8.69 -8.47 10.13
C GLU A 73 7.89 -8.31 8.82
N LEU A 74 7.76 -7.10 8.27
CA LEU A 74 7.23 -6.93 6.91
C LEU A 74 8.12 -7.59 5.86
N ARG A 75 9.42 -7.77 6.15
CA ARG A 75 10.42 -8.39 5.27
C ARG A 75 10.34 -7.83 3.85
N LEU A 76 10.28 -6.50 3.77
CA LEU A 76 10.33 -5.82 2.48
C LEU A 76 11.70 -6.07 1.83
N ASP A 77 11.69 -6.15 0.51
CA ASP A 77 12.90 -6.31 -0.29
C ASP A 77 13.73 -5.02 -0.20
N GLU A 78 14.83 -5.06 0.54
CA GLU A 78 15.71 -3.91 0.79
C GLU A 78 16.36 -3.40 -0.51
N ASP A 79 16.69 -4.30 -1.43
CA ASP A 79 17.31 -3.93 -2.71
C ASP A 79 16.28 -3.16 -3.56
N TYR A 80 15.05 -3.67 -3.64
CA TYR A 80 13.96 -2.96 -4.32
C TYR A 80 13.65 -1.59 -3.69
N LEU A 81 13.64 -1.53 -2.36
CA LEU A 81 13.41 -0.28 -1.63
C LEU A 81 14.52 0.76 -1.89
N ALA A 82 15.76 0.32 -2.11
CA ALA A 82 16.88 1.21 -2.37
C ALA A 82 16.97 1.65 -3.84
N GLU A 83 16.64 0.77 -4.79
CA GLU A 83 16.85 1.02 -6.22
C GLU A 83 15.61 1.54 -6.96
N ASP A 84 14.42 1.01 -6.66
CA ASP A 84 13.20 1.24 -7.44
C ASP A 84 12.17 2.15 -6.75
N LEU A 85 12.19 2.23 -5.41
CA LEU A 85 11.21 3.02 -4.66
C LEU A 85 11.52 4.52 -4.71
N ASP A 86 10.58 5.31 -5.22
CA ASP A 86 10.70 6.77 -5.18
C ASP A 86 10.31 7.32 -3.80
N VAL A 87 11.31 7.55 -2.95
CA VAL A 87 11.14 8.06 -1.58
C VAL A 87 10.52 9.47 -1.57
N ASP A 88 10.83 10.33 -2.54
CA ASP A 88 10.25 11.68 -2.61
C ASP A 88 8.76 11.62 -2.95
N LEU A 89 8.39 10.75 -3.89
CA LEU A 89 7.00 10.50 -4.24
C LEU A 89 6.24 9.86 -3.09
N LEU A 90 6.84 8.90 -2.39
CA LEU A 90 6.28 8.29 -1.19
C LEU A 90 5.98 9.35 -0.11
N MET A 91 6.91 10.26 0.14
CA MET A 91 6.73 11.35 1.11
C MET A 91 5.66 12.36 0.64
N GLN A 92 5.58 12.65 -0.66
CA GLN A 92 4.52 13.49 -1.23
C GLN A 92 3.15 12.84 -1.03
N TYR A 93 3.03 11.56 -1.32
CA TYR A 93 1.81 10.79 -1.13
C TYR A 93 1.41 10.73 0.35
N GLY A 94 2.37 10.49 1.26
CA GLY A 94 2.14 10.48 2.70
C GLY A 94 1.54 11.80 3.22
N LYS A 95 2.00 12.95 2.70
CA LYS A 95 1.43 14.26 3.05
C LYS A 95 -0.05 14.38 2.63
N ARG A 96 -0.42 13.79 1.49
CA ARG A 96 -1.80 13.81 0.96
C ARG A 96 -2.79 13.04 1.83
N PHE A 97 -2.35 12.04 2.59
CA PHE A 97 -3.20 11.34 3.57
C PHE A 97 -3.58 12.19 4.79
N GLN A 98 -2.87 13.29 5.05
CA GLN A 98 -3.12 14.22 6.17
C GLN A 98 -3.25 13.53 7.54
N SER A 99 -2.62 12.35 7.71
CA SER A 99 -2.70 11.54 8.92
C SER A 99 -1.38 11.57 9.68
N LYS A 100 -1.38 12.17 10.87
CA LYS A 100 -0.18 12.23 11.74
C LYS A 100 0.30 10.85 12.16
N ALA A 101 -0.63 9.92 12.42
CA ALA A 101 -0.29 8.55 12.79
C ALA A 101 0.40 7.81 11.64
N LEU A 102 -0.14 7.93 10.42
CA LEU A 102 0.49 7.34 9.23
C LEU A 102 1.87 7.95 8.98
N TRP A 103 1.99 9.27 9.10
CA TRP A 103 3.27 9.96 8.94
C TRP A 103 4.33 9.45 9.92
N GLY A 104 3.96 9.22 11.18
CA GLY A 104 4.86 8.63 12.18
C GLY A 104 5.36 7.24 11.77
N ARG A 105 4.46 6.40 11.26
CA ARG A 105 4.81 5.06 10.73
C ARG A 105 5.69 5.14 9.50
N LEU A 106 5.42 6.08 8.59
CA LEU A 106 6.22 6.29 7.40
C LEU A 106 7.67 6.66 7.78
N VAL A 107 7.83 7.58 8.72
CA VAL A 107 9.16 7.96 9.25
C VAL A 107 9.84 6.79 9.95
N LEU A 108 9.08 5.98 10.69
CA LEU A 108 9.61 4.79 11.35
C LEU A 108 10.10 3.76 10.33
N MET A 109 9.30 3.43 9.32
CA MET A 109 9.68 2.55 8.21
C MET A 109 10.97 3.03 7.57
N ARG A 110 11.05 4.32 7.23
CA ARG A 110 12.23 4.90 6.59
C ARG A 110 13.51 4.69 7.41
N LYS A 111 13.42 4.90 8.73
CA LYS A 111 14.53 4.64 9.66
C LYS A 111 14.89 3.16 9.78
N THR A 112 13.91 2.26 9.71
CA THR A 112 14.13 0.81 9.79
C THR A 112 14.92 0.32 8.59
N TYR A 113 14.53 0.75 7.39
CA TYR A 113 15.08 0.29 6.11
C TYR A 113 16.23 1.15 5.57
N GLY A 114 16.68 2.17 6.31
CA GLY A 114 17.84 2.98 5.93
C GLY A 114 17.61 3.95 4.77
N LEU A 115 16.36 4.37 4.53
CA LEU A 115 15.93 5.26 3.44
C LEU A 115 15.93 6.76 3.82
#